data_AF-A0A5M3ZBP3-F1
#
_entry.id   AF-A0A5M3ZBP3-F1
#
_cell.length_a   1.000
_cell.length_b   1.000
_cell.length_c   1.000
_cell.angle_alpha   90.00
_cell.angle_beta   90.00
_cell.angle_gamma   90.00
#
_symmetry.space_group_name_H-M   'P 1'
#
loop_
_entity.id
_entity.type
_entity.pdbx_description
1 polymer ?
#
loop_
_entity_poly.entity_id
_entity_poly.type
_entity_poly.pdbx_seq_one_letter_code
_entity_poly.pdbx_strand_id
1 'polypeptide(L)'
;MSKPAVGFVGLGAMGFGMATHLVKEGYPVHGFDVFPASVQRFQAAGGIPAASLRESAEGKEFYVCMVASAPQVQSVLFGDDGIVQYLPPNATLLLCSTVAASYAQSVAAELRARSRGDIRFVDCPVSGGAKRAADGTLSIMAGAPEEALQSGRALLQEMSAPGKLYLVPGGIGAGSNMKMVHQVLAAIHILGASEAMGLAASLGLEARPMAEKIIGSDAWTWMHENRFPRMVEEDWNPGASAVTIILKDAGIITTSAREHHFPTPLCSTAEQMYLGALVQGWGAKDDSAMVRQYFAQPIGQVAATAADAQAAQELVLDLMRVVNLVAAAEAIAFARYLKVDLKQFHGLVAEAAGASRVFITQGLEMIEGRVGANAETVDAAVARLEKVVQKARDLHCPLHLGNAALSVLLLARRAGLGGEGSTSVIKVWQ
;
A
#
# COMPACT_ATOMS: atom_id res chain seq x y z
N MET A 1 29.94 -2.73 -22.19
CA MET A 1 29.04 -3.73 -22.81
C MET A 1 27.67 -3.08 -22.96
N SER A 2 26.93 -3.35 -24.04
CA SER A 2 25.55 -2.86 -24.18
C SER A 2 24.66 -3.46 -23.10
N LYS A 3 23.68 -2.67 -22.60
CA LYS A 3 22.66 -3.17 -21.67
C LYS A 3 21.81 -4.25 -22.35
N PRO A 4 21.34 -5.29 -21.63
CA PRO A 4 20.51 -6.34 -22.22
C PRO A 4 19.13 -5.82 -22.59
N ALA A 5 18.47 -6.44 -23.58
CA ALA A 5 17.09 -6.11 -23.93
C ALA A 5 16.11 -6.61 -22.85
N VAL A 6 15.10 -5.80 -22.56
CA VAL A 6 14.09 -6.07 -21.52
C VAL A 6 12.71 -6.10 -22.17
N GLY A 7 11.96 -7.16 -21.94
CA GLY A 7 10.52 -7.21 -22.22
C GLY A 7 9.74 -6.59 -21.07
N PHE A 8 8.66 -5.88 -21.38
CA PHE A 8 7.85 -5.19 -20.38
C PHE A 8 6.37 -5.26 -20.75
N VAL A 9 5.53 -5.59 -19.77
CA VAL A 9 4.06 -5.54 -19.92
C VAL A 9 3.41 -4.75 -18.80
N GLY A 10 2.43 -3.94 -19.18
CA GLY A 10 1.69 -3.05 -18.30
C GLY A 10 2.33 -1.67 -18.26
N LEU A 11 1.85 -0.77 -19.11
CA LEU A 11 2.32 0.61 -19.25
C LEU A 11 1.33 1.61 -18.60
N GLY A 12 0.67 1.18 -17.53
CA GLY A 12 -0.10 2.04 -16.63
C GLY A 12 0.82 2.99 -15.83
N ALA A 13 0.27 3.72 -14.85
CA ALA A 13 1.00 4.77 -14.13
C ALA A 13 2.35 4.32 -13.55
N MET A 14 2.38 3.17 -12.87
CA MET A 14 3.63 2.60 -12.31
C MET A 14 4.54 2.02 -13.40
N GLY A 15 4.01 1.13 -14.23
CA GLY A 15 4.81 0.40 -15.22
C GLY A 15 5.40 1.29 -16.29
N PHE A 16 4.69 2.35 -16.69
CA PHE A 16 5.26 3.39 -17.56
C PHE A 16 6.46 4.09 -16.93
N GLY A 17 6.37 4.46 -15.64
CA GLY A 17 7.49 5.07 -14.91
C GLY A 17 8.70 4.14 -14.90
N MET A 18 8.49 2.87 -14.56
CA MET A 18 9.56 1.85 -14.54
C MET A 18 10.19 1.63 -15.92
N ALA A 19 9.38 1.42 -16.96
CA ALA A 19 9.87 1.15 -18.31
C ALA A 19 10.62 2.37 -18.89
N THR A 20 10.11 3.59 -18.69
CA THR A 20 10.79 4.80 -19.17
C THR A 20 12.05 5.13 -18.38
N HIS A 21 12.11 4.78 -17.09
CA HIS A 21 13.36 4.83 -16.33
C HIS A 21 14.42 3.92 -16.96
N LEU A 22 14.08 2.66 -17.23
CA LEU A 22 15.01 1.71 -17.87
C LEU A 22 15.48 2.18 -19.26
N VAL A 23 14.60 2.81 -20.05
CA VAL A 23 14.99 3.44 -21.34
C VAL A 23 16.05 4.53 -21.12
N LYS A 24 15.87 5.40 -20.12
CA LYS A 24 16.84 6.47 -19.80
C LYS A 24 18.20 5.90 -19.37
N GLU A 25 18.20 4.78 -18.65
CA GLU A 25 19.41 4.04 -18.25
C GLU A 25 20.04 3.23 -19.40
N GLY A 26 19.52 3.36 -20.63
CA GLY A 26 20.08 2.81 -21.84
C GLY A 26 19.69 1.37 -22.15
N TYR A 27 18.66 0.83 -21.49
CA TYR A 27 18.12 -0.50 -21.83
C TYR A 27 17.23 -0.43 -23.08
N PRO A 28 17.37 -1.35 -24.05
CA PRO A 28 16.40 -1.52 -25.11
C PRO A 28 15.13 -2.22 -24.60
N VAL A 29 14.16 -1.43 -24.14
CA VAL A 29 12.91 -1.91 -23.53
C VAL A 29 11.81 -2.07 -24.59
N HIS A 30 11.29 -3.29 -24.72
CA HIS A 30 10.17 -3.65 -25.60
C HIS A 30 8.89 -3.73 -24.76
N GLY A 31 8.00 -2.76 -24.93
CA GLY A 31 6.84 -2.56 -24.07
C GLY A 31 5.52 -2.88 -24.75
N PHE A 32 4.67 -3.65 -24.06
CA PHE A 32 3.29 -3.93 -24.47
C PHE A 32 2.29 -3.48 -23.41
N ASP A 33 1.14 -3.00 -23.86
CA ASP A 33 -0.04 -2.76 -23.03
C ASP A 33 -1.31 -2.96 -23.87
N VAL A 34 -2.38 -3.44 -23.25
CA VAL A 34 -3.68 -3.65 -23.91
C VAL A 34 -4.34 -2.35 -24.34
N PHE A 35 -3.94 -1.21 -23.78
CA PHE A 35 -4.40 0.12 -24.16
C PHE A 35 -3.41 0.76 -25.16
N PRO A 36 -3.82 0.94 -26.44
CA PRO A 36 -2.92 1.49 -27.47
C PRO A 36 -2.34 2.86 -27.14
N ALA A 37 -3.09 3.71 -26.42
CA ALA A 37 -2.63 5.02 -26.00
C ALA A 37 -1.41 4.94 -25.04
N SER A 38 -1.35 3.90 -24.18
CA SER A 38 -0.21 3.67 -23.30
C SER A 38 1.04 3.29 -24.08
N VAL A 39 0.89 2.46 -25.11
CA VAL A 39 2.00 2.04 -26.01
C VAL A 39 2.52 3.22 -26.81
N GLN A 40 1.63 4.05 -27.38
CA GLN A 40 2.01 5.26 -28.13
C GLN A 40 2.76 6.25 -27.23
N ARG A 41 2.28 6.46 -26.00
CA ARG A 41 2.96 7.30 -25.01
C ARG A 41 4.36 6.77 -24.68
N PHE A 42 4.51 5.44 -24.60
CA PHE A 42 5.79 4.80 -24.30
C PHE A 42 6.78 4.92 -25.45
N GLN A 43 6.33 4.73 -26.69
CA GLN A 43 7.12 4.97 -27.88
C GLN A 43 7.63 6.42 -27.94
N ALA A 44 6.75 7.40 -27.66
CA ALA A 44 7.12 8.81 -27.62
C ALA A 44 8.17 9.12 -26.53
N ALA A 45 8.26 8.30 -25.49
CA ALA A 45 9.27 8.40 -24.44
C ALA A 45 10.58 7.64 -24.75
N GLY A 46 10.76 7.15 -25.99
CA GLY A 46 11.96 6.44 -26.45
C GLY A 46 11.92 4.92 -26.26
N GLY A 47 10.79 4.37 -25.82
CA GLY A 47 10.57 2.93 -25.72
C GLY A 47 10.35 2.27 -27.09
N ILE A 48 10.58 0.95 -27.17
CA ILE A 48 10.29 0.15 -28.36
C ILE A 48 8.88 -0.43 -28.19
N PRO A 49 7.88 -0.01 -28.98
CA PRO A 49 6.54 -0.55 -28.87
C PRO A 49 6.51 -1.99 -29.39
N ALA A 50 5.91 -2.90 -28.62
CA ALA A 50 5.56 -4.24 -29.08
C ALA A 50 4.06 -4.27 -29.45
N ALA A 51 3.71 -4.91 -30.56
CA ALA A 51 2.32 -5.07 -31.02
C ALA A 51 1.59 -6.24 -30.35
N SER A 52 2.30 -7.11 -29.64
CA SER A 52 1.75 -8.30 -28.98
C SER A 52 2.58 -8.73 -27.76
N LEU A 53 2.01 -9.61 -26.93
CA LEU A 53 2.75 -10.27 -25.84
C LEU A 53 3.95 -11.05 -26.38
N ARG A 54 3.78 -11.78 -27.49
CA ARG A 54 4.88 -12.48 -28.18
C ARG A 54 6.06 -11.55 -28.48
N GLU A 55 5.80 -10.45 -29.19
CA GLU A 55 6.86 -9.51 -29.61
C GLU A 55 7.57 -8.87 -28.41
N SER A 56 6.85 -8.64 -27.31
CA SER A 56 7.46 -8.12 -26.09
C SER A 56 8.38 -9.13 -25.39
N ALA A 57 8.16 -10.44 -25.58
CA ALA A 57 8.80 -11.51 -24.81
C ALA A 57 9.88 -12.28 -25.58
N GLU A 58 9.70 -12.46 -26.89
CA GLU A 58 10.59 -13.27 -27.72
C GLU A 58 12.03 -12.74 -27.69
N GLY A 59 12.96 -13.63 -27.37
CA GLY A 59 14.39 -13.32 -27.27
C GLY A 59 14.78 -12.38 -26.12
N LYS A 60 13.90 -12.11 -25.14
CA LYS A 60 14.21 -11.25 -23.99
C LYS A 60 14.63 -12.07 -22.78
N GLU A 61 15.87 -11.89 -22.34
CA GLU A 61 16.40 -12.57 -21.15
C GLU A 61 15.77 -12.07 -19.85
N PHE A 62 15.28 -10.83 -19.84
CA PHE A 62 14.59 -10.22 -18.72
C PHE A 62 13.20 -9.78 -19.13
N TYR A 63 12.20 -10.10 -18.31
CA TYR A 63 10.82 -9.71 -18.56
C TYR A 63 10.17 -9.17 -17.28
N VAL A 64 9.62 -7.96 -17.35
CA VAL A 64 8.94 -7.29 -16.23
C VAL A 64 7.43 -7.30 -16.45
N CYS A 65 6.69 -7.83 -15.47
CA CYS A 65 5.23 -7.83 -15.45
C CYS A 65 4.70 -6.85 -14.39
N MET A 66 4.13 -5.73 -14.85
CA MET A 66 3.61 -4.66 -14.00
C MET A 66 2.15 -4.30 -14.38
N VAL A 67 1.24 -5.23 -14.12
CA VAL A 67 -0.20 -5.08 -14.35
C VAL A 67 -0.95 -4.89 -13.01
N ALA A 68 -2.26 -4.63 -13.06
CA ALA A 68 -2.99 -4.19 -11.87
C ALA A 68 -3.38 -5.33 -10.91
N SER A 69 -3.66 -6.54 -11.44
CA SER A 69 -4.29 -7.62 -10.66
C SER A 69 -3.82 -9.02 -11.06
N ALA A 70 -3.97 -9.98 -10.14
CA ALA A 70 -3.62 -11.39 -10.38
C ALA A 70 -4.33 -12.00 -11.60
N PRO A 71 -5.62 -11.75 -11.88
CA PRO A 71 -6.24 -12.21 -13.13
C PRO A 71 -5.57 -11.67 -14.40
N GLN A 72 -5.10 -10.42 -14.38
CA GLN A 72 -4.34 -9.86 -15.51
C GLN A 72 -2.97 -10.53 -15.63
N VAL A 73 -2.28 -10.78 -14.51
CA VAL A 73 -1.02 -11.55 -14.52
C VAL A 73 -1.25 -12.94 -15.11
N GLN A 74 -2.33 -13.63 -14.70
CA GLN A 74 -2.66 -14.96 -15.20
C GLN A 74 -2.86 -14.95 -16.73
N SER A 75 -3.62 -13.98 -17.24
CA SER A 75 -3.85 -13.83 -18.69
C SER A 75 -2.56 -13.54 -19.44
N VAL A 76 -1.72 -12.64 -18.93
CA VAL A 76 -0.43 -12.25 -19.52
C VAL A 76 0.56 -13.40 -19.55
N LEU A 77 0.67 -14.17 -18.46
CA LEU A 77 1.64 -15.26 -18.35
C LEU A 77 1.18 -16.51 -19.09
N PHE A 78 -0.09 -16.88 -18.93
CA PHE A 78 -0.59 -18.23 -19.19
C PHE A 78 -1.83 -18.32 -20.08
N GLY A 79 -2.36 -17.18 -20.55
CA GLY A 79 -3.43 -17.15 -21.56
C GLY A 79 -2.99 -17.75 -22.89
N ASP A 80 -3.91 -17.79 -23.87
CA ASP A 80 -3.66 -18.41 -25.18
C ASP A 80 -2.41 -17.82 -25.89
N ASP A 81 -2.18 -16.52 -25.75
CA ASP A 81 -0.98 -15.81 -26.24
C ASP A 81 -0.04 -15.38 -25.10
N GLY A 82 -0.03 -16.14 -24.00
CA GLY A 82 0.74 -15.81 -22.81
C GLY A 82 2.26 -15.83 -23.04
N ILE A 83 3.00 -14.95 -22.36
CA ILE A 83 4.44 -14.75 -22.60
C ILE A 83 5.30 -15.98 -22.29
N VAL A 84 4.82 -16.88 -21.42
CA VAL A 84 5.60 -18.03 -20.94
C VAL A 84 6.03 -18.96 -22.06
N GLN A 85 5.29 -19.04 -23.16
CA GLN A 85 5.68 -19.87 -24.31
C GLN A 85 6.72 -19.21 -25.23
N TYR A 86 6.92 -17.90 -25.11
CA TYR A 86 7.82 -17.11 -25.96
C TYR A 86 9.12 -16.69 -25.27
N LEU A 87 9.16 -16.73 -23.93
CA LEU A 87 10.37 -16.44 -23.17
C LEU A 87 11.48 -17.46 -23.50
N PRO A 88 12.73 -17.01 -23.73
CA PRO A 88 13.84 -17.92 -24.01
C PRO A 88 14.14 -18.83 -22.81
N PRO A 89 14.91 -19.92 -23.01
CA PRO A 89 15.36 -20.77 -21.92
C PRO A 89 16.10 -19.96 -20.84
N ASN A 90 15.79 -20.21 -19.58
CA ASN A 90 16.39 -19.56 -18.41
C ASN A 90 16.13 -18.04 -18.29
N ALA A 91 15.12 -17.50 -18.97
CA ALA A 91 14.71 -16.11 -18.84
C ALA A 91 14.36 -15.76 -17.37
N THR A 92 14.61 -14.52 -16.99
CA THR A 92 14.25 -13.96 -15.68
C THR A 92 12.92 -13.24 -15.79
N LEU A 93 11.89 -13.77 -15.11
CA LEU A 93 10.56 -13.19 -15.06
C LEU A 93 10.35 -12.48 -13.72
N LEU A 94 10.20 -11.16 -13.76
CA LEU A 94 10.00 -10.30 -12.61
C LEU A 94 8.51 -9.95 -12.48
N LEU A 95 7.83 -10.47 -11.46
CA LEU A 95 6.46 -10.10 -11.14
C LEU A 95 6.47 -8.92 -10.16
N CYS A 96 6.20 -7.72 -10.66
CA CYS A 96 6.22 -6.49 -9.87
C CYS A 96 4.83 -6.06 -9.36
N SER A 97 3.79 -6.79 -9.77
CA SER A 97 2.41 -6.52 -9.40
C SER A 97 2.15 -6.87 -7.93
N THR A 98 1.27 -6.13 -7.25
CA THR A 98 0.82 -6.51 -5.91
C THR A 98 -0.23 -7.61 -6.03
N VAL A 99 0.11 -8.79 -5.51
CA VAL A 99 -0.70 -10.02 -5.53
C VAL A 99 -0.63 -10.73 -4.18
N ALA A 100 -1.50 -11.72 -3.95
CA ALA A 100 -1.39 -12.60 -2.78
C ALA A 100 -0.17 -13.53 -2.91
N ALA A 101 0.46 -13.88 -1.78
CA ALA A 101 1.58 -14.83 -1.78
C ALA A 101 1.20 -16.21 -2.32
N SER A 102 -0.02 -16.68 -2.02
CA SER A 102 -0.58 -17.93 -2.55
C SER A 102 -0.65 -17.92 -4.09
N TYR A 103 -0.97 -16.76 -4.69
CA TYR A 103 -0.97 -16.60 -6.14
C TYR A 103 0.45 -16.61 -6.73
N ALA A 104 1.41 -15.89 -6.13
CA ALA A 104 2.79 -15.93 -6.58
C ALA A 104 3.35 -17.38 -6.55
N GLN A 105 3.00 -18.14 -5.52
CA GLN A 105 3.34 -19.55 -5.39
C GLN A 105 2.66 -20.42 -6.47
N SER A 106 1.39 -20.13 -6.81
CA SER A 106 0.69 -20.86 -7.87
C SER A 106 1.29 -20.60 -9.25
N VAL A 107 1.77 -19.38 -9.53
CA VAL A 107 2.51 -19.06 -10.77
C VAL A 107 3.74 -19.96 -10.90
N ALA A 108 4.52 -20.10 -9.81
CA ALA A 108 5.71 -20.96 -9.81
C ALA A 108 5.37 -22.45 -10.02
N ALA A 109 4.25 -22.92 -9.45
CA ALA A 109 3.77 -24.28 -9.67
C ALA A 109 3.33 -24.50 -11.12
N GLU A 110 2.63 -23.53 -11.72
CA GLU A 110 2.18 -23.60 -13.11
C GLU A 110 3.34 -23.56 -14.11
N LEU A 111 4.37 -22.75 -13.86
CA LEU A 111 5.61 -22.77 -14.65
C LEU A 111 6.21 -24.18 -14.70
N ARG A 112 6.30 -24.87 -13.56
CA ARG A 112 6.79 -26.26 -13.53
C ARG A 112 5.87 -27.22 -14.26
N ALA A 113 4.56 -27.09 -14.08
CA ALA A 113 3.57 -27.95 -14.74
C ALA A 113 3.60 -27.83 -16.28
N ARG A 114 4.00 -26.66 -16.80
CA ARG A 114 4.18 -26.39 -18.24
C ARG A 114 5.60 -26.72 -18.75
N SER A 115 6.40 -27.47 -17.98
CA SER A 115 7.81 -27.77 -18.31
C SER A 115 8.68 -26.52 -18.50
N ARG A 116 8.30 -25.41 -17.86
CA ARG A 116 9.03 -24.12 -17.84
C ARG A 116 9.67 -23.83 -16.47
N GLY A 117 10.10 -24.90 -15.79
CA GLY A 117 10.84 -24.78 -14.53
C GLY A 117 12.22 -24.12 -14.69
N ASP A 118 12.68 -23.93 -15.93
CA ASP A 118 13.89 -23.17 -16.29
C ASP A 118 13.72 -21.65 -16.08
N ILE A 119 12.49 -21.12 -16.13
CA ILE A 119 12.25 -19.69 -15.95
C ILE A 119 12.62 -19.29 -14.52
N ARG A 120 13.52 -18.32 -14.40
CA ARG A 120 13.96 -17.71 -13.15
C ARG A 120 12.91 -16.71 -12.68
N PHE A 121 11.88 -17.21 -12.04
CA PHE A 121 10.77 -16.41 -11.54
C PHE A 121 11.11 -15.70 -10.23
N VAL A 122 10.85 -14.38 -10.19
CA VAL A 122 11.01 -13.54 -8.99
C VAL A 122 9.68 -12.86 -8.64
N ASP A 123 9.18 -13.14 -7.44
CA ASP A 123 8.09 -12.38 -6.82
C ASP A 123 8.68 -11.11 -6.21
N CYS A 124 8.49 -9.97 -6.88
CA CYS A 124 9.15 -8.70 -6.53
C CYS A 124 8.21 -7.49 -6.59
N PRO A 125 7.11 -7.47 -5.81
CA PRO A 125 6.23 -6.31 -5.74
C PRO A 125 6.98 -5.04 -5.32
N VAL A 126 6.39 -3.88 -5.66
CA VAL A 126 7.05 -2.57 -5.50
C VAL A 126 6.22 -1.58 -4.66
N SER A 127 6.90 -0.57 -4.11
CA SER A 127 6.29 0.59 -3.45
C SER A 127 7.04 1.88 -3.81
N GLY A 128 6.33 3.01 -3.86
CA GLY A 128 6.89 4.33 -4.13
C GLY A 128 6.09 5.22 -5.09
N GLY A 129 5.06 4.68 -5.75
CA GLY A 129 4.22 5.44 -6.67
C GLY A 129 4.89 5.78 -8.00
N ALA A 130 4.12 6.37 -8.92
CA ALA A 130 4.56 6.63 -10.29
C ALA A 130 5.79 7.55 -10.37
N LYS A 131 5.93 8.49 -9.43
CA LYS A 131 7.11 9.37 -9.34
C LYS A 131 8.38 8.57 -9.07
N ARG A 132 8.42 7.78 -7.98
CA ARG A 132 9.62 6.97 -7.66
C ARG A 132 9.89 5.89 -8.70
N ALA A 133 8.86 5.40 -9.39
CA ALA A 133 9.02 4.52 -10.54
C ALA A 133 9.78 5.22 -11.69
N ALA A 134 9.37 6.43 -12.06
CA ALA A 134 10.00 7.22 -13.12
C ALA A 134 11.42 7.72 -12.78
N ASP A 135 11.70 7.84 -11.47
CA ASP A 135 12.99 8.27 -10.93
C ASP A 135 13.93 7.07 -10.63
N GLY A 136 13.50 5.82 -10.83
CA GLY A 136 14.33 4.63 -10.52
C GLY A 136 14.57 4.40 -9.03
N THR A 137 13.72 4.95 -8.17
CA THR A 137 13.95 5.00 -6.71
C THR A 137 12.92 4.18 -5.93
N LEU A 138 12.37 3.11 -6.51
CA LEU A 138 11.37 2.28 -5.84
C LEU A 138 11.95 1.55 -4.62
N SER A 139 11.05 1.19 -3.70
CA SER A 139 11.30 0.10 -2.77
C SER A 139 10.79 -1.19 -3.38
N ILE A 140 11.65 -2.20 -3.50
CA ILE A 140 11.33 -3.48 -4.13
C ILE A 140 11.49 -4.60 -3.10
N MET A 141 10.47 -5.45 -2.97
CA MET A 141 10.45 -6.57 -2.02
C MET A 141 10.54 -7.89 -2.80
N ALA A 142 11.75 -8.44 -2.95
CA ALA A 142 11.99 -9.61 -3.81
C ALA A 142 12.12 -10.90 -2.99
N GLY A 143 11.30 -11.91 -3.29
CA GLY A 143 11.37 -13.26 -2.73
C GLY A 143 11.42 -14.31 -3.84
N ALA A 144 12.50 -15.10 -3.89
CA ALA A 144 12.69 -16.18 -4.86
C ALA A 144 13.84 -17.11 -4.42
N PRO A 145 14.06 -18.26 -5.09
CA PRO A 145 15.31 -19.00 -4.94
C PRO A 145 16.53 -18.13 -5.27
N GLU A 146 17.66 -18.41 -4.63
CA GLU A 146 18.88 -17.61 -4.75
C GLU A 146 19.35 -17.44 -6.21
N GLU A 147 19.28 -18.49 -7.03
CA GLU A 147 19.64 -18.40 -8.46
C GLU A 147 18.81 -17.34 -9.22
N ALA A 148 17.50 -17.31 -8.98
CA ALA A 148 16.61 -16.34 -9.63
C ALA A 148 16.86 -14.91 -9.12
N LEU A 149 17.11 -14.75 -7.81
CA LEU A 149 17.48 -13.47 -7.22
C LEU A 149 18.80 -12.94 -7.79
N GLN A 150 19.81 -13.80 -7.93
CA GLN A 150 21.10 -13.43 -8.51
C GLN A 150 20.95 -12.98 -9.96
N SER A 151 20.17 -13.72 -10.76
CA SER A 151 19.90 -13.38 -12.15
C SER A 151 19.23 -12.01 -12.29
N GLY A 152 18.19 -11.74 -11.50
CA GLY A 152 17.44 -10.47 -11.56
C GLY A 152 18.10 -9.28 -10.84
N ARG A 153 19.13 -9.52 -10.02
CA ARG A 153 19.65 -8.54 -9.05
C ARG A 153 20.00 -7.19 -9.68
N ALA A 154 20.76 -7.19 -10.77
CA ALA A 154 21.22 -5.94 -11.39
C ALA A 154 20.05 -5.08 -11.90
N LEU A 155 19.05 -5.70 -12.54
CA LEU A 155 17.88 -4.99 -13.06
C LEU A 155 16.96 -4.50 -11.92
N LEU A 156 16.80 -5.31 -10.86
CA LEU A 156 16.06 -4.89 -9.67
C LEU A 156 16.75 -3.72 -8.96
N GLN A 157 18.09 -3.73 -8.88
CA GLN A 157 18.87 -2.63 -8.32
C GLN A 157 18.70 -1.34 -9.12
N GLU A 158 18.73 -1.42 -10.45
CA GLU A 158 18.54 -0.28 -11.37
C GLU A 158 17.19 0.43 -11.17
N MET A 159 16.14 -0.31 -10.79
CA MET A 159 14.81 0.23 -10.54
C MET A 159 14.57 0.65 -9.09
N SER A 160 15.55 0.46 -8.20
CA SER A 160 15.41 0.67 -6.76
C SER A 160 16.32 1.77 -6.25
N ALA A 161 15.86 2.49 -5.22
CA ALA A 161 16.74 3.42 -4.52
C ALA A 161 17.88 2.65 -3.81
N PRO A 162 19.06 3.28 -3.61
CA PRO A 162 20.14 2.68 -2.83
C PRO A 162 19.64 2.18 -1.46
N GLY A 163 19.87 0.89 -1.17
CA GLY A 163 19.42 0.25 0.07
C GLY A 163 17.92 -0.06 0.15
N LYS A 164 17.16 0.11 -0.93
CA LYS A 164 15.71 -0.16 -1.00
C LYS A 164 15.34 -1.38 -1.85
N LEU A 165 16.32 -2.19 -2.25
CA LEU A 165 16.10 -3.57 -2.70
C LEU A 165 16.13 -4.50 -1.49
N TYR A 166 14.95 -4.93 -1.05
CA TYR A 166 14.77 -5.86 0.06
C TYR A 166 14.73 -7.29 -0.50
N LEU A 167 15.74 -8.09 -0.16
CA LEU A 167 15.73 -9.53 -0.46
C LEU A 167 15.07 -10.23 0.73
N VAL A 168 13.82 -10.63 0.52
CA VAL A 168 12.95 -11.10 1.59
C VAL A 168 13.14 -12.60 1.76
N PRO A 169 13.55 -13.07 2.95
CA PRO A 169 13.73 -14.50 3.20
C PRO A 169 12.39 -15.24 3.15
N GLY A 170 12.40 -16.50 2.71
CA GLY A 170 11.21 -17.35 2.59
C GLY A 170 10.84 -17.78 1.17
N GLY A 171 11.56 -17.28 0.16
CA GLY A 171 11.37 -17.67 -1.25
C GLY A 171 10.14 -17.01 -1.87
N ILE A 172 9.51 -17.68 -2.83
CA ILE A 172 8.38 -17.15 -3.60
C ILE A 172 7.17 -16.94 -2.68
N GLY A 173 6.58 -15.75 -2.75
CA GLY A 173 5.49 -15.31 -1.87
C GLY A 173 5.97 -14.47 -0.69
N ALA A 174 7.27 -14.51 -0.33
CA ALA A 174 7.79 -13.69 0.77
C ALA A 174 7.75 -12.19 0.45
N GLY A 175 8.09 -11.81 -0.79
CA GLY A 175 7.97 -10.44 -1.27
C GLY A 175 6.52 -9.95 -1.25
N SER A 176 5.60 -10.77 -1.78
CA SER A 176 4.16 -10.54 -1.71
C SER A 176 3.63 -10.39 -0.28
N ASN A 177 4.03 -11.24 0.66
CA ASN A 177 3.64 -11.10 2.07
C ASN A 177 4.15 -9.79 2.67
N MET A 178 5.43 -9.43 2.45
CA MET A 178 6.00 -8.19 2.95
C MET A 178 5.28 -6.95 2.39
N LYS A 179 4.93 -6.97 1.09
CA LYS A 179 4.12 -5.92 0.47
C LYS A 179 2.70 -5.87 1.05
N MET A 180 2.07 -7.02 1.24
CA MET A 180 0.70 -7.10 1.76
C MET A 180 0.59 -6.49 3.16
N VAL A 181 1.48 -6.85 4.09
CA VAL A 181 1.45 -6.29 5.44
C VAL A 181 1.78 -4.79 5.48
N HIS A 182 2.59 -4.30 4.54
CA HIS A 182 2.80 -2.87 4.32
C HIS A 182 1.51 -2.18 3.87
N GLN A 183 0.74 -2.82 2.99
CA GLN A 183 -0.51 -2.25 2.48
C GLN A 183 -1.62 -2.18 3.54
N VAL A 184 -1.53 -2.91 4.67
CA VAL A 184 -2.46 -2.75 5.82
C VAL A 184 -2.50 -1.29 6.26
N LEU A 185 -1.32 -0.71 6.50
CA LEU A 185 -1.19 0.69 6.93
C LEU A 185 -1.61 1.66 5.84
N ALA A 186 -1.28 1.38 4.57
CA ALA A 186 -1.73 2.19 3.45
C ALA A 186 -3.27 2.27 3.37
N ALA A 187 -3.94 1.11 3.45
CA ALA A 187 -5.40 1.01 3.40
C ALA A 187 -6.07 1.72 4.58
N ILE A 188 -5.52 1.60 5.78
CA ILE A 188 -6.08 2.27 6.96
C ILE A 188 -5.80 3.78 6.92
N HIS A 189 -4.58 4.22 6.62
CA HIS A 189 -4.21 5.63 6.68
C HIS A 189 -4.85 6.49 5.58
N ILE A 190 -5.14 5.95 4.38
CA ILE A 190 -5.89 6.67 3.33
C ILE A 190 -7.29 7.02 3.83
N LEU A 191 -8.00 6.03 4.37
CA LEU A 191 -9.34 6.23 4.92
C LEU A 191 -9.28 7.09 6.20
N GLY A 192 -8.29 6.87 7.06
CA GLY A 192 -8.07 7.65 8.28
C GLY A 192 -7.86 9.13 8.01
N ALA A 193 -7.10 9.47 6.96
CA ALA A 193 -6.95 10.85 6.51
C ALA A 193 -8.27 11.46 6.05
N SER A 194 -9.10 10.68 5.33
CA SER A 194 -10.44 11.09 4.88
C SER A 194 -11.39 11.32 6.05
N GLU A 195 -11.40 10.40 7.01
CA GLU A 195 -12.21 10.45 8.24
C GLU A 195 -11.83 11.64 9.12
N ALA A 196 -10.53 11.88 9.31
CA ALA A 196 -10.01 13.01 10.08
C ALA A 196 -10.36 14.36 9.45
N MET A 197 -10.22 14.49 8.12
CA MET A 197 -10.58 15.74 7.44
C MET A 197 -12.08 15.96 7.36
N GLY A 198 -12.89 14.90 7.27
CA GLY A 198 -14.34 15.01 7.38
C GLY A 198 -14.81 15.42 8.78
N LEU A 199 -14.16 14.90 9.83
CA LEU A 199 -14.39 15.35 11.21
C LEU A 199 -13.97 16.82 11.39
N ALA A 200 -12.82 17.22 10.86
CA ALA A 200 -12.36 18.61 10.90
C ALA A 200 -13.37 19.56 10.23
N ALA A 201 -13.85 19.20 9.04
CA ALA A 201 -14.87 19.94 8.33
C ALA A 201 -16.18 20.05 9.15
N SER A 202 -16.63 18.95 9.75
CA SER A 202 -17.82 18.90 10.60
C SER A 202 -17.68 19.73 11.89
N LEU A 203 -16.45 19.91 12.37
CA LEU A 203 -16.13 20.78 13.51
C LEU A 203 -16.03 22.26 13.12
N GLY A 204 -16.11 22.61 11.84
CA GLY A 204 -15.94 23.98 11.36
C GLY A 204 -14.49 24.45 11.34
N LEU A 205 -13.54 23.54 11.09
CA LEU A 205 -12.12 23.84 10.91
C LEU A 205 -11.80 23.98 9.43
N GLU A 206 -10.98 24.98 9.08
CA GLU A 206 -10.46 25.14 7.73
C GLU A 206 -9.49 24.00 7.38
N ALA A 207 -9.63 23.45 6.17
CA ALA A 207 -8.92 22.24 5.75
C ALA A 207 -7.39 22.41 5.74
N ARG A 208 -6.87 23.52 5.17
CA ARG A 208 -5.41 23.72 5.02
C ARG A 208 -4.69 23.89 6.37
N PRO A 209 -5.12 24.79 7.27
CA PRO A 209 -4.49 24.89 8.59
C PRO A 209 -4.55 23.59 9.40
N MET A 210 -5.67 22.86 9.32
CA MET A 210 -5.78 21.57 10.00
C MET A 210 -4.81 20.52 9.44
N ALA A 211 -4.68 20.43 8.13
CA ALA A 211 -3.76 19.49 7.50
C ALA A 211 -2.30 19.82 7.81
N GLU A 212 -1.91 21.10 7.76
CA GLU A 212 -0.58 21.54 8.18
C GLU A 212 -0.29 21.16 9.65
N LYS A 213 -1.29 21.32 10.52
CA LYS A 213 -1.19 20.91 11.93
C LYS A 213 -1.05 19.39 12.08
N ILE A 214 -1.79 18.58 11.32
CA ILE A 214 -1.61 17.11 11.31
C ILE A 214 -0.18 16.78 10.85
N ILE A 215 0.28 17.40 9.75
CA ILE A 215 1.60 17.14 9.17
C ILE A 215 2.72 17.46 10.16
N GLY A 216 2.60 18.57 10.90
CA GLY A 216 3.58 19.01 11.89
C GLY A 216 3.52 18.29 13.24
N SER A 217 2.65 17.28 13.41
CA SER A 217 2.39 16.64 14.71
C SER A 217 2.78 15.15 14.74
N ASP A 218 2.53 14.52 15.88
CA ASP A 218 2.61 13.07 16.08
C ASP A 218 1.44 12.29 15.45
N ALA A 219 0.41 12.98 14.96
CA ALA A 219 -0.67 12.40 14.17
C ALA A 219 -0.29 12.15 12.69
N TRP A 220 0.90 12.58 12.26
CA TRP A 220 1.34 12.50 10.86
C TRP A 220 1.30 11.08 10.29
N THR A 221 0.80 10.97 9.05
CA THR A 221 0.95 9.80 8.18
C THR A 221 1.37 10.25 6.79
N TRP A 222 2.16 9.43 6.09
CA TRP A 222 2.55 9.70 4.71
C TRP A 222 1.33 9.82 3.78
N MET A 223 0.29 9.02 4.01
CA MET A 223 -0.94 9.04 3.21
C MET A 223 -1.71 10.35 3.36
N HIS A 224 -1.80 10.90 4.58
CA HIS A 224 -2.43 12.20 4.79
C HIS A 224 -1.71 13.28 3.97
N GLU A 225 -0.39 13.42 4.15
CA GLU A 225 0.42 14.40 3.43
C GLU A 225 0.31 14.25 1.91
N ASN A 226 0.33 13.01 1.43
CA ASN A 226 0.27 12.74 -0.01
C ASN A 226 -1.12 12.98 -0.64
N ARG A 227 -2.20 12.65 0.07
CA ARG A 227 -3.57 12.73 -0.45
C ARG A 227 -4.21 14.09 -0.25
N PHE A 228 -3.84 14.81 0.81
CA PHE A 228 -4.47 16.06 1.20
C PHE A 228 -4.61 17.09 0.05
N PRO A 229 -3.59 17.34 -0.80
CA PRO A 229 -3.75 18.26 -1.92
C PRO A 229 -4.94 17.89 -2.83
N ARG A 230 -5.12 16.61 -3.14
CA ARG A 230 -6.24 16.13 -3.99
C ARG A 230 -7.57 16.05 -3.24
N MET A 231 -7.55 15.93 -1.91
CA MET A 231 -8.77 16.06 -1.10
C MET A 231 -9.36 17.48 -1.15
N VAL A 232 -8.51 18.51 -1.18
CA VAL A 232 -8.94 19.91 -1.16
C VAL A 232 -9.29 20.43 -2.54
N GLU A 233 -8.46 20.15 -3.55
CA GLU A 233 -8.71 20.62 -4.93
C GLU A 233 -9.81 19.81 -5.63
N GLU A 234 -10.11 18.60 -5.14
CA GLU A 234 -11.03 17.64 -5.75
C GLU A 234 -10.68 17.23 -7.19
N ASP A 235 -9.41 17.38 -7.55
CA ASP A 235 -8.85 16.84 -8.78
C ASP A 235 -8.63 15.33 -8.65
N TRP A 236 -9.69 14.58 -8.91
CA TRP A 236 -9.69 13.12 -8.80
C TRP A 236 -9.47 12.41 -10.13
N ASN A 237 -9.27 13.14 -11.24
CA ASN A 237 -9.22 12.56 -12.60
C ASN A 237 -8.22 13.28 -13.53
N PRO A 238 -7.14 12.60 -14.00
CA PRO A 238 -6.73 11.25 -13.61
C PRO A 238 -6.15 11.25 -12.20
N GLY A 239 -6.66 10.37 -11.34
CA GLY A 239 -6.13 10.19 -9.98
C GLY A 239 -4.70 9.63 -9.97
N ALA A 240 -3.96 9.92 -8.90
CA ALA A 240 -2.66 9.31 -8.63
C ALA A 240 -2.79 7.83 -8.24
N SER A 241 -3.91 7.46 -7.59
CA SER A 241 -4.26 6.08 -7.21
C SER A 241 -5.76 5.95 -7.14
N ALA A 242 -6.37 5.07 -7.95
CA ALA A 242 -7.83 4.93 -7.96
C ALA A 242 -8.36 4.17 -6.73
N VAL A 243 -9.60 4.43 -6.32
CA VAL A 243 -10.28 3.68 -5.23
C VAL A 243 -10.23 2.17 -5.46
N THR A 244 -10.41 1.73 -6.71
CA THR A 244 -10.32 0.31 -7.09
C THR A 244 -8.93 -0.30 -6.85
N ILE A 245 -7.85 0.48 -6.87
CA ILE A 245 -6.49 0.00 -6.60
C ILE A 245 -6.33 -0.30 -5.10
N ILE A 246 -6.69 0.65 -4.23
CA ILE A 246 -6.57 0.42 -2.79
C ILE A 246 -7.59 -0.62 -2.29
N LEU A 247 -8.78 -0.67 -2.89
CA LEU A 247 -9.76 -1.74 -2.61
C LEU A 247 -9.20 -3.11 -2.96
N LYS A 248 -8.54 -3.26 -4.12
CA LYS A 248 -7.90 -4.52 -4.52
C LYS A 248 -6.80 -4.92 -3.52
N ASP A 249 -5.97 -3.98 -3.07
CA ASP A 249 -4.94 -4.26 -2.07
C ASP A 249 -5.55 -4.65 -0.71
N ALA A 250 -6.57 -3.93 -0.25
CA ALA A 250 -7.33 -4.27 0.96
C ALA A 250 -7.98 -5.66 0.87
N GLY A 251 -8.54 -6.00 -0.30
CA GLY A 251 -9.12 -7.33 -0.54
C GLY A 251 -8.09 -8.46 -0.53
N ILE A 252 -6.85 -8.23 -1.00
CA ILE A 252 -5.75 -9.19 -0.86
C ILE A 252 -5.45 -9.44 0.63
N ILE A 253 -5.34 -8.36 1.41
CA ILE A 253 -5.07 -8.43 2.85
C ILE A 253 -6.15 -9.22 3.57
N THR A 254 -7.43 -8.84 3.42
CA THR A 254 -8.51 -9.47 4.18
C THR A 254 -8.78 -10.89 3.72
N THR A 255 -8.55 -11.22 2.45
CA THR A 255 -8.61 -12.60 1.95
C THR A 255 -7.53 -13.46 2.59
N SER A 256 -6.27 -13.02 2.56
CA SER A 256 -5.17 -13.76 3.19
C SER A 256 -5.35 -13.87 4.71
N ALA A 257 -5.84 -12.83 5.36
CA ALA A 257 -6.16 -12.84 6.78
C ALA A 257 -7.24 -13.89 7.11
N ARG A 258 -8.30 -14.00 6.30
CA ARG A 258 -9.33 -15.05 6.44
C ARG A 258 -8.77 -16.45 6.22
N GLU A 259 -7.93 -16.65 5.21
CA GLU A 259 -7.25 -17.93 4.94
C GLU A 259 -6.36 -18.39 6.10
N HIS A 260 -5.93 -17.46 6.95
CA HIS A 260 -5.08 -17.72 8.11
C HIS A 260 -5.80 -17.58 9.45
N HIS A 261 -7.11 -17.35 9.45
CA HIS A 261 -7.90 -17.08 10.65
C HIS A 261 -7.32 -15.95 11.51
N PHE A 262 -6.70 -14.96 10.88
CA PHE A 262 -6.10 -13.80 11.54
C PHE A 262 -7.05 -12.60 11.41
N PRO A 263 -7.45 -11.93 12.50
CA PRO A 263 -8.36 -10.79 12.42
C PRO A 263 -7.62 -9.49 12.01
N THR A 264 -8.19 -8.75 11.06
CA THR A 264 -7.71 -7.42 10.63
C THR A 264 -8.85 -6.38 10.73
N PRO A 265 -9.33 -6.05 11.94
CA PRO A 265 -10.54 -5.25 12.12
C PRO A 265 -10.50 -3.86 11.48
N LEU A 266 -9.38 -3.14 11.54
CA LEU A 266 -9.27 -1.82 10.92
C LEU A 266 -9.18 -1.94 9.40
N CYS A 267 -8.35 -2.85 8.88
CA CYS A 267 -8.24 -3.05 7.43
C CYS A 267 -9.55 -3.57 6.82
N SER A 268 -10.27 -4.44 7.53
CA SER A 268 -11.58 -4.94 7.10
C SER A 268 -12.62 -3.83 7.06
N THR A 269 -12.60 -2.94 8.05
CA THR A 269 -13.44 -1.72 8.04
C THR A 269 -13.09 -0.84 6.84
N ALA A 270 -11.81 -0.64 6.55
CA ALA A 270 -11.37 0.15 5.42
C ALA A 270 -11.83 -0.44 4.07
N GLU A 271 -11.68 -1.76 3.89
CA GLU A 271 -12.15 -2.48 2.71
C GLU A 271 -13.65 -2.24 2.45
N GLN A 272 -14.49 -2.34 3.50
CA GLN A 272 -15.93 -2.12 3.36
C GLN A 272 -16.27 -0.69 2.92
N MET A 273 -15.52 0.31 3.40
CA MET A 273 -15.72 1.69 2.97
C MET A 273 -15.32 1.90 1.50
N TYR A 274 -14.19 1.32 1.07
CA TYR A 274 -13.80 1.37 -0.33
C TYR A 274 -14.79 0.65 -1.25
N LEU A 275 -15.36 -0.47 -0.79
CA LEU A 275 -16.39 -1.19 -1.51
C LEU A 275 -17.67 -0.35 -1.65
N GLY A 276 -18.09 0.32 -0.57
CA GLY A 276 -19.25 1.23 -0.58
C GLY A 276 -19.10 2.38 -1.58
N ALA A 277 -17.88 2.90 -1.77
CA ALA A 277 -17.60 3.95 -2.74
C ALA A 277 -17.79 3.49 -4.21
N LEU A 278 -17.67 2.19 -4.50
CA LEU A 278 -17.95 1.68 -5.85
C LEU A 278 -19.42 1.85 -6.25
N VAL A 279 -20.34 1.65 -5.31
CA VAL A 279 -21.80 1.83 -5.54
C VAL A 279 -22.12 3.27 -5.90
N GLN A 280 -21.30 4.22 -5.45
CA GLN A 280 -21.42 5.65 -5.74
C GLN A 280 -20.72 6.06 -7.06
N GLY A 281 -20.16 5.11 -7.80
CA GLY A 281 -19.45 5.35 -9.06
C GLY A 281 -18.05 5.93 -8.88
N TRP A 282 -17.42 5.78 -7.71
CA TRP A 282 -16.12 6.40 -7.42
C TRP A 282 -14.92 5.49 -7.72
N GLY A 283 -15.15 4.30 -8.29
CA GLY A 283 -14.08 3.31 -8.48
C GLY A 283 -12.86 3.79 -9.26
N ALA A 284 -13.06 4.68 -10.24
CA ALA A 284 -11.99 5.24 -11.07
C ALA A 284 -11.39 6.55 -10.50
N LYS A 285 -12.05 7.18 -9.50
CA LYS A 285 -11.58 8.41 -8.87
C LYS A 285 -10.37 8.12 -7.99
N ASP A 286 -9.53 9.14 -7.79
CA ASP A 286 -8.46 9.09 -6.79
C ASP A 286 -9.02 8.67 -5.41
N ASP A 287 -8.27 7.84 -4.69
CA ASP A 287 -8.67 7.35 -3.36
C ASP A 287 -8.76 8.47 -2.30
N SER A 288 -8.24 9.68 -2.58
CA SER A 288 -8.53 10.89 -1.80
C SER A 288 -10.00 11.33 -1.84
N ALA A 289 -10.76 10.91 -2.86
CA ALA A 289 -12.19 11.21 -2.97
C ALA A 289 -13.02 10.62 -1.80
N MET A 290 -12.47 9.65 -1.07
CA MET A 290 -13.10 9.05 0.11
C MET A 290 -13.46 10.07 1.18
N VAL A 291 -12.84 11.26 1.21
CA VAL A 291 -13.22 12.36 2.10
C VAL A 291 -14.71 12.73 1.96
N ARG A 292 -15.29 12.56 0.77
CA ARG A 292 -16.73 12.83 0.53
C ARG A 292 -17.67 11.84 1.20
N GLN A 293 -17.19 10.67 1.66
CA GLN A 293 -17.98 9.78 2.53
C GLN A 293 -18.22 10.39 3.91
N TYR A 294 -17.34 11.29 4.34
CA TYR A 294 -17.34 11.87 5.69
C TYR A 294 -17.84 13.31 5.71
N PHE A 295 -17.75 14.01 4.58
CA PHE A 295 -18.28 15.36 4.45
C PHE A 295 -18.83 15.60 3.04
N ALA A 296 -20.12 15.94 2.96
CA ALA A 296 -20.84 15.97 1.69
C ALA A 296 -20.48 17.16 0.78
N GLN A 297 -19.77 18.17 1.28
CA GLN A 297 -19.37 19.38 0.54
C GLN A 297 -17.83 19.42 0.35
N PRO A 298 -17.29 20.27 -0.56
CA PRO A 298 -15.85 20.42 -0.67
C PRO A 298 -15.25 20.91 0.65
N ILE A 299 -14.33 20.13 1.23
CA ILE A 299 -13.69 20.51 2.50
C ILE A 299 -12.86 21.79 2.38
N GLY A 300 -12.40 22.13 1.16
CA GLY A 300 -11.69 23.37 0.86
C GLY A 300 -12.54 24.64 0.98
N GLN A 301 -13.86 24.51 1.09
CA GLN A 301 -14.81 25.62 1.20
C GLN A 301 -15.36 25.81 2.63
N VAL A 302 -14.94 24.98 3.58
CA VAL A 302 -15.38 25.09 4.98
C VAL A 302 -14.77 26.34 5.61
N ALA A 303 -15.62 27.21 6.13
CA ALA A 303 -15.20 28.40 6.88
C ALA A 303 -14.84 28.05 8.33
N ALA A 304 -13.98 28.85 8.95
CA ALA A 304 -13.67 28.76 10.37
C ALA A 304 -14.88 29.15 11.24
N THR A 305 -15.65 28.16 11.70
CA THR A 305 -16.84 28.36 12.55
C THR A 305 -16.75 27.64 13.91
N ALA A 306 -15.64 26.95 14.19
CA ALA A 306 -15.41 26.31 15.48
C ALA A 306 -15.39 27.34 16.62
N ALA A 307 -16.25 27.17 17.64
CA ALA A 307 -16.28 28.05 18.80
C ALA A 307 -14.97 28.00 19.63
N ASP A 308 -14.35 26.81 19.69
CA ASP A 308 -13.02 26.59 20.23
C ASP A 308 -12.21 25.79 19.20
N ALA A 309 -11.47 26.52 18.36
CA ALA A 309 -10.65 25.92 17.32
C ALA A 309 -9.54 25.02 17.88
N GLN A 310 -8.98 25.35 19.04
CA GLN A 310 -7.89 24.55 19.61
C GLN A 310 -8.40 23.20 20.12
N ALA A 311 -9.51 23.21 20.85
CA ALA A 311 -10.15 21.97 21.31
C ALA A 311 -10.65 21.11 20.14
N ALA A 312 -11.20 21.73 19.10
CA ALA A 312 -11.63 21.03 17.89
C ALA A 312 -10.45 20.38 17.15
N GLN A 313 -9.34 21.11 16.98
CA GLN A 313 -8.12 20.57 16.36
C GLN A 313 -7.57 19.39 17.15
N GLU A 314 -7.59 19.45 18.48
CA GLU A 314 -7.10 18.35 19.32
C GLU A 314 -7.92 17.07 19.14
N LEU A 315 -9.24 17.16 18.95
CA LEU A 315 -10.08 15.98 18.66
C LEU A 315 -9.67 15.29 17.36
N VAL A 316 -9.30 16.06 16.32
CA VAL A 316 -8.85 15.51 15.05
C VAL A 316 -7.49 14.83 15.20
N LEU A 317 -6.56 15.45 15.96
CA LEU A 317 -5.26 14.86 16.26
C LEU A 317 -5.41 13.58 17.08
N ASP A 318 -6.30 13.58 18.06
CA ASP A 318 -6.60 12.44 18.93
C ASP A 318 -7.16 11.25 18.16
N LEU A 319 -8.10 11.48 17.24
CA LEU A 319 -8.58 10.44 16.32
C LEU A 319 -7.41 9.77 15.59
N MET A 320 -6.58 10.60 14.95
CA MET A 320 -5.47 10.12 14.12
C MET A 320 -4.43 9.36 14.95
N ARG A 321 -3.99 9.89 16.11
CA ARG A 321 -3.01 9.22 16.99
C ARG A 321 -3.47 7.82 17.37
N VAL A 322 -4.70 7.70 17.83
CA VAL A 322 -5.21 6.43 18.35
C VAL A 322 -5.50 5.44 17.23
N VAL A 323 -6.06 5.88 16.10
CA VAL A 323 -6.22 5.02 14.91
C VAL A 323 -4.86 4.53 14.41
N ASN A 324 -3.86 5.41 14.33
CA ASN A 324 -2.51 5.04 13.90
C ASN A 324 -1.83 4.05 14.85
N LEU A 325 -2.05 4.15 16.17
CA LEU A 325 -1.57 3.20 17.16
C LEU A 325 -2.13 1.80 16.91
N VAL A 326 -3.45 1.68 16.77
CA VAL A 326 -4.10 0.39 16.54
C VAL A 326 -3.75 -0.16 15.16
N ALA A 327 -3.62 0.70 14.14
CA ALA A 327 -3.18 0.30 12.80
C ALA A 327 -1.76 -0.27 12.80
N ALA A 328 -0.84 0.37 13.54
CA ALA A 328 0.52 -0.14 13.72
C ALA A 328 0.52 -1.51 14.41
N ALA A 329 -0.26 -1.67 15.48
CA ALA A 329 -0.40 -2.95 16.18
C ALA A 329 -0.95 -4.05 15.26
N GLU A 330 -2.01 -3.79 14.50
CA GLU A 330 -2.62 -4.73 13.56
C GLU A 330 -1.62 -5.18 12.49
N ALA A 331 -0.91 -4.22 11.85
CA ALA A 331 0.05 -4.51 10.81
C ALA A 331 1.26 -5.31 11.33
N ILE A 332 1.80 -4.94 12.50
CA ILE A 332 2.96 -5.62 13.10
C ILE A 332 2.58 -7.02 13.58
N ALA A 333 1.40 -7.17 14.19
CA ALA A 333 0.90 -8.47 14.61
C ALA A 333 0.72 -9.40 13.41
N PHE A 334 0.16 -8.91 12.30
CA PHE A 334 -0.01 -9.71 11.09
C PHE A 334 1.33 -10.06 10.43
N ALA A 335 2.26 -9.10 10.36
CA ALA A 335 3.63 -9.35 9.88
C ALA A 335 4.35 -10.42 10.71
N ARG A 336 4.20 -10.38 12.05
CA ARG A 336 4.75 -11.40 12.96
C ARG A 336 4.12 -12.77 12.72
N TYR A 337 2.80 -12.83 12.57
CA TYR A 337 2.07 -14.07 12.27
C TYR A 337 2.58 -14.73 10.97
N LEU A 338 2.74 -13.91 9.92
CA LEU A 338 3.25 -14.34 8.62
C LEU A 338 4.77 -14.59 8.58
N LYS A 339 5.47 -14.43 9.72
CA LYS A 339 6.92 -14.59 9.86
C LYS A 339 7.72 -13.69 8.91
N VAL A 340 7.19 -12.51 8.60
CA VAL A 340 7.94 -11.47 7.86
C VAL A 340 9.08 -10.97 8.74
N ASP A 341 10.24 -10.70 8.14
CA ASP A 341 11.36 -10.08 8.85
C ASP A 341 10.93 -8.68 9.35
N LEU A 342 10.71 -8.56 10.66
CA LEU A 342 10.16 -7.34 11.26
C LEU A 342 11.12 -6.15 11.16
N LYS A 343 12.44 -6.40 11.10
CA LYS A 343 13.44 -5.32 10.96
C LYS A 343 13.42 -4.75 9.55
N GLN A 344 13.40 -5.62 8.53
CA GLN A 344 13.22 -5.18 7.14
C GLN A 344 11.85 -4.51 6.96
N PHE A 345 10.79 -5.07 7.57
CA PHE A 345 9.45 -4.52 7.51
C PHE A 345 9.40 -3.09 8.06
N HIS A 346 9.98 -2.86 9.25
CA HIS A 346 10.09 -1.53 9.82
C HIS A 346 10.86 -0.57 8.90
N GLY A 347 12.04 -0.97 8.42
CA GLY A 347 12.86 -0.15 7.53
C GLY A 347 12.23 0.14 6.16
N LEU A 348 11.32 -0.73 5.68
CA LEU A 348 10.51 -0.48 4.50
C LEU A 348 9.39 0.52 4.80
N VAL A 349 8.58 0.24 5.81
CA VAL A 349 7.35 1.00 6.10
C VAL A 349 7.67 2.42 6.53
N ALA A 350 8.71 2.63 7.34
CA ALA A 350 9.12 3.94 7.86
C ALA A 350 9.43 4.99 6.78
N GLU A 351 9.72 4.57 5.55
CA GLU A 351 10.10 5.45 4.43
C GLU A 351 9.23 5.24 3.18
N ALA A 352 7.99 4.77 3.38
CA ALA A 352 7.09 4.47 2.28
C ALA A 352 5.62 4.71 2.65
N ALA A 353 4.72 4.18 1.84
CA ALA A 353 3.30 4.48 1.88
C ALA A 353 2.62 4.19 3.23
N GLY A 354 3.13 3.21 3.98
CA GLY A 354 2.62 2.88 5.32
C GLY A 354 3.15 3.75 6.47
N ALA A 355 4.06 4.70 6.22
CA ALA A 355 4.72 5.47 7.29
C ALA A 355 3.73 6.32 8.09
N SER A 356 3.89 6.31 9.42
CA SER A 356 3.28 7.25 10.35
C SER A 356 4.25 7.53 11.50
N ARG A 357 4.08 8.65 12.21
CA ARG A 357 4.95 8.97 13.35
C ARG A 357 4.83 7.89 14.42
N VAL A 358 3.60 7.43 14.65
CA VAL A 358 3.29 6.35 15.61
C VAL A 358 3.98 5.04 15.21
N PHE A 359 3.92 4.63 13.93
CA PHE A 359 4.61 3.41 13.48
C PHE A 359 6.14 3.52 13.67
N ILE A 360 6.73 4.65 13.28
CA ILE A 360 8.19 4.87 13.36
C ILE A 360 8.70 4.85 14.80
N THR A 361 7.91 5.38 15.74
CA THR A 361 8.31 5.49 17.15
C THR A 361 7.84 4.31 17.97
N GLN A 362 6.52 4.16 18.10
CA GLN A 362 5.87 3.15 18.94
C GLN A 362 5.84 1.76 18.28
N GLY A 363 5.79 1.69 16.95
CA GLY A 363 5.86 0.41 16.24
C GLY A 363 7.19 -0.33 16.47
N LEU A 364 8.29 0.41 16.65
CA LEU A 364 9.58 -0.20 17.01
C LEU A 364 9.54 -0.86 18.40
N GLU A 365 8.88 -0.24 19.37
CA GLU A 365 8.66 -0.83 20.70
C GLU A 365 7.88 -2.15 20.61
N MET A 366 6.83 -2.17 19.78
CA MET A 366 6.02 -3.37 19.53
C MET A 366 6.82 -4.49 18.84
N ILE A 367 7.71 -4.15 17.91
CA ILE A 367 8.57 -5.09 17.20
C ILE A 367 9.60 -5.71 18.15
N GLU A 368 10.24 -4.88 18.98
CA GLU A 368 11.27 -5.29 19.92
C GLU A 368 10.73 -5.92 21.21
N GLY A 369 9.41 -5.97 21.37
CA GLY A 369 8.76 -6.53 22.56
C GLY A 369 8.87 -5.64 23.81
N ARG A 370 9.25 -4.36 23.64
CA ARG A 370 9.33 -3.36 24.71
C ARG A 370 7.98 -2.67 24.98
N VAL A 371 6.89 -3.39 24.76
CA VAL A 371 5.52 -2.88 24.93
C VAL A 371 5.26 -2.44 26.37
N GLY A 372 4.50 -1.36 26.53
CA GLY A 372 4.16 -0.82 27.85
C GLY A 372 5.17 0.17 28.44
N ALA A 373 6.24 0.52 27.70
CA ALA A 373 7.24 1.49 28.14
C ALA A 373 6.85 2.96 27.91
N ASN A 374 5.77 3.21 27.16
CA ASN A 374 5.29 4.55 26.88
C ASN A 374 4.40 5.12 28.02
N ALA A 375 4.38 6.44 28.15
CA ALA A 375 3.71 7.11 29.27
C ALA A 375 2.17 7.09 29.19
N GLU A 376 1.61 7.04 27.98
CA GLU A 376 0.16 6.94 27.79
C GLU A 376 -0.29 5.49 27.95
N THR A 377 -1.31 5.24 28.78
CA THR A 377 -1.87 3.90 29.00
C THR A 377 -2.97 3.53 28.01
N VAL A 378 -3.34 2.25 27.95
CA VAL A 378 -4.51 1.80 27.16
C VAL A 378 -5.78 2.52 27.62
N ASP A 379 -6.01 2.67 28.93
CA ASP A 379 -7.20 3.38 29.45
C ASP A 379 -7.21 4.87 29.06
N ALA A 380 -6.05 5.52 29.01
CA ALA A 380 -5.94 6.90 28.54
C ALA A 380 -6.28 7.02 27.04
N ALA A 381 -5.78 6.09 26.22
CA ALA A 381 -6.11 6.03 24.79
C ALA A 381 -7.61 5.75 24.56
N VAL A 382 -8.23 4.88 25.38
CA VAL A 382 -9.68 4.63 25.36
C VAL A 382 -10.45 5.91 25.66
N ALA A 383 -10.16 6.57 26.78
CA ALA A 383 -10.87 7.78 27.21
C ALA A 383 -10.76 8.91 26.17
N ARG A 384 -9.58 9.06 25.57
CA ARG A 384 -9.32 10.01 24.48
C ARG A 384 -10.22 9.72 23.28
N LEU A 385 -10.26 8.48 22.80
CA LEU A 385 -11.03 8.12 21.61
C LEU A 385 -12.54 8.11 21.87
N GLU A 386 -13.00 7.72 23.07
CA GLU A 386 -14.41 7.82 23.49
C GLU A 386 -14.92 9.26 23.38
N LYS A 387 -14.12 10.25 23.83
CA LYS A 387 -14.45 11.67 23.70
C LYS A 387 -14.62 12.08 22.23
N VAL A 388 -13.72 11.63 21.35
CA VAL A 388 -13.79 11.94 19.91
C VAL A 388 -15.02 11.30 19.27
N VAL A 389 -15.26 10.00 19.53
CA VAL A 389 -16.43 9.27 19.02
C VAL A 389 -17.74 9.89 19.50
N GLN A 390 -17.81 10.31 20.76
CA GLN A 390 -18.99 11.00 21.27
C GLN A 390 -19.21 12.33 20.54
N LYS A 391 -18.16 13.15 20.39
CA LYS A 391 -18.30 14.44 19.69
C LYS A 391 -18.70 14.27 18.24
N ALA A 392 -18.14 13.29 17.52
CA ALA A 392 -18.51 13.02 16.14
C ALA A 392 -19.95 12.54 16.00
N ARG A 393 -20.44 11.75 16.97
CA ARG A 393 -21.85 11.35 17.05
C ARG A 393 -22.78 12.55 17.20
N ASP A 394 -22.42 13.50 18.07
CA ASP A 394 -23.20 14.74 18.26
C ASP A 394 -23.27 15.60 16.98
N LEU A 395 -22.29 15.44 16.08
CA LEU A 395 -22.21 16.13 14.79
C LEU A 395 -22.78 15.31 13.62
N HIS A 396 -23.26 14.09 13.85
CA HIS A 396 -23.63 13.12 12.82
C HIS A 396 -22.51 12.81 11.81
N CYS A 397 -21.25 12.92 12.24
CA CYS A 397 -20.08 12.56 11.45
C CYS A 397 -19.72 11.08 11.72
N PRO A 398 -19.82 10.17 10.75
CA PRO A 398 -19.48 8.77 10.96
C PRO A 398 -17.97 8.60 11.13
N LEU A 399 -17.53 7.90 12.19
CA LEU A 399 -16.12 7.53 12.39
C LEU A 399 -15.95 6.01 12.30
N HIS A 400 -15.77 5.48 11.10
CA HIS A 400 -15.68 4.04 10.88
C HIS A 400 -14.41 3.46 11.51
N LEU A 401 -13.25 4.06 11.22
CA LEU A 401 -11.98 3.63 11.80
C LEU A 401 -11.88 3.99 13.28
N GLY A 402 -12.38 5.15 13.70
CA GLY A 402 -12.44 5.52 15.11
C GLY A 402 -13.22 4.49 15.94
N ASN A 403 -14.39 4.05 15.49
CA ASN A 403 -15.17 3.02 16.19
C ASN A 403 -14.49 1.64 16.18
N ALA A 404 -13.85 1.26 15.07
CA ALA A 404 -13.09 0.00 14.98
C ALA A 404 -11.89 -0.01 15.94
N ALA A 405 -11.11 1.08 15.96
CA ALA A 405 -9.97 1.25 16.87
C ALA A 405 -10.40 1.23 18.34
N LEU A 406 -11.51 1.91 18.68
CA LEU A 406 -12.07 1.89 20.03
C LEU A 406 -12.45 0.47 20.45
N SER A 407 -13.07 -0.30 19.55
CA SER A 407 -13.44 -1.70 19.83
C SER A 407 -12.22 -2.57 20.16
N VAL A 408 -11.11 -2.40 19.44
CA VAL A 408 -9.85 -3.12 19.73
C VAL A 408 -9.25 -2.71 21.07
N LEU A 409 -9.23 -1.41 21.39
CA LEU A 409 -8.75 -0.95 22.70
C LEU A 409 -9.61 -1.46 23.86
N LEU A 410 -10.92 -1.55 23.67
CA LEU A 410 -11.82 -2.12 24.66
C LEU A 410 -11.58 -3.62 24.87
N LEU A 411 -11.17 -4.36 23.82
CA LEU A 411 -10.70 -5.75 23.96
C LEU A 411 -9.40 -5.82 24.77
N ALA A 412 -8.44 -4.92 24.51
CA ALA A 412 -7.22 -4.83 25.31
C ALA A 412 -7.52 -4.54 26.79
N ARG A 413 -8.40 -3.58 27.07
CA ARG A 413 -8.86 -3.26 28.42
C ARG A 413 -9.53 -4.47 29.09
N ARG A 414 -10.40 -5.18 28.37
CA ARG A 414 -11.06 -6.41 28.86
C ARG A 414 -10.04 -7.52 29.16
N ALA A 415 -8.93 -7.58 28.44
CA ALA A 415 -7.83 -8.50 28.68
C ALA A 415 -6.92 -8.08 29.86
N GLY A 416 -7.25 -7.02 30.60
CA GLY A 416 -6.51 -6.56 31.77
C GLY A 416 -5.35 -5.60 31.45
N LEU A 417 -5.25 -5.10 30.22
CA LEU A 417 -4.14 -4.25 29.78
C LEU A 417 -4.36 -2.75 30.03
N GLY A 418 -5.47 -2.36 30.68
CA GLY A 418 -5.89 -0.96 30.83
C GLY A 418 -4.82 -0.03 31.44
N GLY A 419 -4.15 -0.50 32.50
CA GLY A 419 -3.07 0.22 33.18
C GLY A 419 -1.69 0.08 32.54
N GLU A 420 -1.53 -0.77 31.52
CA GLU A 420 -0.28 -0.86 30.78
C GLU A 420 -0.16 0.27 29.76
N GLY A 421 1.07 0.56 29.33
CA GLY A 421 1.31 1.51 28.24
C GLY A 421 0.58 1.11 26.96
N SER A 422 0.14 2.10 26.17
CA SER A 422 -0.82 1.92 25.08
C SER A 422 -0.30 1.03 23.94
N THR A 423 1.03 0.85 23.81
CA THR A 423 1.61 -0.12 22.87
C THR A 423 1.29 -1.58 23.20
N SER A 424 0.85 -1.88 24.42
CA SER A 424 0.37 -3.20 24.81
C SER A 424 -0.90 -3.64 24.07
N VAL A 425 -1.60 -2.75 23.36
CA VAL A 425 -2.75 -3.10 22.50
C VAL A 425 -2.41 -4.19 21.47
N ILE A 426 -1.15 -4.33 21.05
CA ILE A 426 -0.71 -5.41 20.14
C ILE A 426 -0.95 -6.81 20.72
N LYS A 427 -1.01 -6.95 22.05
CA LYS A 427 -1.29 -8.23 22.72
C LYS A 427 -2.71 -8.74 22.46
N VAL A 428 -3.62 -7.93 21.89
CA VAL A 428 -4.96 -8.39 21.46
C VAL A 428 -4.89 -9.49 20.40
N TRP A 429 -3.79 -9.58 19.66
CA TRP A 429 -3.54 -10.60 18.63
C TRP A 429 -2.70 -11.79 19.12
N GLN A 430 -2.38 -11.86 20.41
CA GLN A 430 -1.66 -12.98 21.05
C GLN A 430 -2.65 -13.88 21.79
#